data_AF-A0AAD5ZUA8-F1
#
_entry.id   AF-A0AAD5ZUA8-F1
#
_cell.length_a   1.000
_cell.length_b   1.000
_cell.length_c   1.000
_cell.angle_alpha   90.00
_cell.angle_beta   90.00
_cell.angle_gamma   90.00
#
_symmetry.space_group_name_H-M   'P 1'
#
loop_
_entity.id
_entity.type
_entity.pdbx_description
1 polymer ?
#
loop_
_entity_poly.entity_id
_entity_poly.type
_entity_poly.pdbx_seq_one_letter_code
_entity_poly.pdbx_strand_id
1 'polypeptide(L)'
;MLRTSYVKYIGTERTTFFSHNVKNFEPTKRWQERLSNSATPVPRGTFLFVGSIKRFGPVRALTSTTPPDINPRLVIQREGKGKEANYVPVYVMLPLDVISTENQLEKPEELREKLKTLKSADVDGVMLDVWWGIVERKGPKMYDWSAYRKLFGIIKEEGLKLQAIMSFHRCGGNIGDNIYIPIPKWVLEIGESNPDIFYTNKRGTRNEECLSLGVDDQPLFFGRTAIQMYRDYMKSFRENMKDFLDAGLISDIEVGLGPAGEMRYPSYTESQGWVYPGIGEFQCYDKYLQEDFKVAASKVGHPEWKLPGEEAGDYNDTPSSTKFFRINGTYITEEGKFFLTWYSNKLIVHADRILDEANKVFMGCKIKLAAKVAGIHWWYFHPSHAAELTAGYYNLTDRDGYRPIARMLSRHNAILNFTCVEMQNYEHPRGAKSGPEELVQQVLSAGWREGIQVACENALSRYDRNAYNQILKNARPNGVNKITPSKFRVFAMTYLRLSDKLLEENNFSIFKIFVRKMHADLDYLPNSDKYFAPIETMARSNPEIPIEDLLEATKPEKPYTFDPETDMPVGGDNLFDVLFVIFGKIKSIFT
;
A
#
# COMPACT_ATOMS: atom_id res chain seq x y z
N MET A 1 33.45 -21.03 -18.90
CA MET A 1 33.45 -22.27 -19.73
C MET A 1 33.68 -23.44 -18.79
N LEU A 2 32.60 -24.10 -18.37
CA LEU A 2 32.52 -25.50 -17.93
C LEU A 2 31.07 -25.73 -17.48
N ARG A 3 30.36 -26.52 -18.29
CA ARG A 3 29.00 -27.03 -18.07
C ARG A 3 29.10 -28.28 -17.21
N THR A 4 28.16 -28.47 -16.29
CA THR A 4 27.82 -29.81 -15.81
C THR A 4 26.31 -29.90 -15.67
N SER A 5 25.75 -30.73 -16.55
CA SER A 5 24.35 -31.11 -16.67
C SER A 5 24.03 -32.20 -15.65
N TYR A 6 22.81 -32.18 -15.09
CA TYR A 6 22.17 -33.40 -14.60
C TYR A 6 20.80 -33.54 -15.25
N VAL A 7 20.69 -34.56 -16.10
CA VAL A 7 19.47 -35.04 -16.76
C VAL A 7 18.92 -36.20 -15.92
N LYS A 8 17.61 -36.20 -15.68
CA LYS A 8 16.88 -37.38 -15.21
C LYS A 8 15.51 -37.43 -15.93
N TYR A 9 15.46 -38.17 -17.04
CA TYR A 9 14.26 -38.86 -17.55
C TYR A 9 14.28 -40.27 -16.90
N ILE A 10 13.19 -41.01 -16.65
CA ILE A 10 12.08 -41.48 -17.50
C ILE A 10 10.93 -41.91 -16.57
N GLY A 11 9.68 -41.82 -17.03
CA GLY A 11 8.57 -42.56 -16.40
C GLY A 11 7.18 -42.24 -16.93
N THR A 12 6.96 -42.34 -18.25
CA THR A 12 5.62 -42.29 -18.87
C THR A 12 4.98 -43.68 -18.86
N GLU A 13 3.82 -43.84 -18.23
CA GLU A 13 2.91 -44.95 -18.53
C GLU A 13 1.58 -44.41 -19.05
N ARG A 14 1.23 -44.91 -20.24
CA ARG A 14 -0.08 -44.79 -20.89
C ARG A 14 -0.96 -45.91 -20.38
N THR A 15 -2.19 -45.60 -20.03
CA THR A 15 -3.30 -46.56 -20.01
C THR A 15 -4.48 -45.98 -20.76
N THR A 16 -4.64 -46.42 -22.00
CA THR A 16 -5.91 -46.43 -22.74
C THR A 16 -6.75 -47.59 -22.25
N PHE A 17 -8.05 -47.42 -22.04
CA PHE A 17 -9.08 -48.34 -22.57
C PHE A 17 -10.53 -47.86 -22.36
N PHE A 18 -11.31 -48.09 -23.42
CA PHE A 18 -12.77 -48.22 -23.58
C PHE A 18 -13.71 -47.00 -23.51
N SER A 19 -14.08 -46.57 -24.72
CA SER A 19 -15.37 -46.00 -25.11
C SER A 19 -16.54 -46.98 -24.91
N HIS A 20 -17.69 -46.50 -24.43
CA HIS A 20 -19.03 -47.00 -24.80
C HIS A 20 -20.10 -45.89 -24.68
N ASN A 21 -20.69 -45.57 -25.83
CA ASN A 21 -22.07 -45.14 -26.13
C ASN A 21 -22.87 -44.21 -25.20
N VAL A 22 -23.08 -42.99 -25.73
CA VAL A 22 -24.37 -42.36 -26.10
C VAL A 22 -25.58 -42.57 -25.16
N LYS A 23 -26.08 -41.45 -24.60
CA LYS A 23 -27.49 -41.07 -24.71
C LYS A 23 -27.71 -39.58 -24.46
N ASN A 24 -28.32 -38.96 -25.46
CA ASN A 24 -28.82 -37.58 -25.48
C ASN A 24 -29.81 -37.32 -24.32
N PHE A 25 -29.68 -36.16 -23.68
CA PHE A 25 -30.73 -35.57 -22.85
C PHE A 25 -31.13 -34.23 -23.46
N GLU A 26 -32.29 -34.19 -24.11
CA GLU A 26 -32.99 -32.96 -24.47
C GLU A 26 -33.80 -32.45 -23.27
N PRO A 27 -33.85 -31.13 -23.00
CA PRO A 27 -34.76 -30.56 -22.02
C PRO A 27 -36.16 -30.35 -22.63
N THR A 28 -37.16 -30.96 -22.00
CA THR A 28 -38.57 -30.77 -22.38
C THR A 28 -39.10 -29.42 -21.90
N LYS A 29 -39.63 -28.65 -22.85
CA LYS A 29 -40.50 -27.48 -22.62
C LYS A 29 -41.88 -27.95 -22.13
N ARG A 30 -42.32 -27.47 -20.96
CA ARG A 30 -43.72 -27.06 -20.72
C ARG A 30 -43.85 -26.42 -19.34
N TRP A 31 -44.51 -25.27 -19.30
CA TRP A 31 -45.38 -24.70 -18.25
C TRP A 31 -45.29 -23.17 -18.27
N GLN A 32 -45.93 -22.57 -19.28
CA GLN A 32 -46.49 -21.23 -19.21
C GLN A 32 -48.02 -21.35 -19.33
N GLU A 33 -48.70 -20.42 -18.66
CA GLU A 33 -50.15 -20.12 -18.65
C GLU A 33 -51.06 -20.87 -17.67
N ARG A 34 -51.35 -20.21 -16.54
CA ARG A 34 -52.72 -20.00 -16.02
C ARG A 34 -52.87 -18.59 -15.42
N LEU A 35 -53.47 -17.72 -16.24
CA LEU A 35 -54.55 -16.77 -15.95
C LEU A 35 -54.58 -15.98 -14.62
N SER A 36 -54.37 -14.67 -14.77
CA SER A 36 -55.23 -13.54 -14.34
C SER A 36 -56.32 -13.79 -13.28
N ASN A 37 -56.26 -13.02 -12.17
CA ASN A 37 -57.33 -12.10 -11.73
C ASN A 37 -57.05 -11.58 -10.30
N SER A 38 -56.82 -10.28 -10.15
CA SER A 38 -57.48 -9.40 -9.16
C SER A 38 -56.78 -8.05 -9.10
N ALA A 39 -57.35 -7.08 -9.81
CA ALA A 39 -57.17 -5.67 -9.53
C ALA A 39 -58.37 -5.21 -8.69
N THR A 40 -58.12 -4.45 -7.62
CA THR A 40 -59.02 -3.38 -7.15
C THR A 40 -58.24 -2.31 -6.38
N PRO A 41 -58.68 -1.03 -6.42
CA PRO A 41 -57.85 0.16 -6.15
C PRO A 41 -58.29 0.96 -4.91
N VAL A 42 -57.40 1.79 -4.35
CA VAL A 42 -57.76 2.91 -3.43
C VAL A 42 -56.68 4.02 -3.49
N PRO A 43 -56.93 5.28 -3.08
CA PRO A 43 -57.21 6.38 -4.01
C PRO A 43 -56.27 7.59 -3.87
N ARG A 44 -56.33 8.48 -4.88
CA ARG A 44 -55.69 9.81 -4.87
C ARG A 44 -56.42 10.73 -3.88
N GLY A 45 -55.67 11.32 -2.95
CA GLY A 45 -56.10 12.46 -2.14
C GLY A 45 -55.45 13.75 -2.62
N THR A 46 -56.26 14.73 -2.96
CA THR A 46 -55.87 16.12 -3.24
C THR A 46 -56.29 16.95 -2.03
N PHE A 47 -55.37 17.75 -1.47
CA PHE A 47 -55.73 18.91 -0.64
C PHE A 47 -54.85 20.10 -1.01
N LEU A 48 -55.54 21.19 -1.36
CA LEU A 48 -55.03 22.54 -1.61
C LEU A 48 -54.54 23.19 -0.32
N PHE A 49 -53.48 24.01 -0.41
CA PHE A 49 -53.41 25.24 0.37
C PHE A 49 -52.80 26.39 -0.46
N VAL A 50 -53.47 27.52 -0.34
CA VAL A 50 -53.25 28.83 -0.98
C VAL A 50 -52.17 29.59 -0.20
N GLY A 51 -51.30 30.35 -0.89
CA GLY A 51 -50.33 31.22 -0.22
C GLY A 51 -49.50 32.14 -1.12
N SER A 52 -50.10 33.27 -1.50
CA SER A 52 -49.49 34.59 -1.78
C SER A 52 -48.26 34.73 -2.70
N ILE A 53 -48.52 35.33 -3.87
CA ILE A 53 -47.55 35.96 -4.76
C ILE A 53 -47.01 37.25 -4.09
N LYS A 54 -45.69 37.34 -3.88
CA LYS A 54 -44.99 38.62 -3.72
C LYS A 54 -44.00 38.80 -4.87
N ARG A 55 -44.19 39.89 -5.61
CA ARG A 55 -43.29 40.41 -6.64
C ARG A 55 -41.92 40.72 -6.03
N PHE A 56 -40.84 40.18 -6.59
CA PHE A 56 -39.49 40.66 -6.35
C PHE A 56 -39.09 41.63 -7.47
N GLY A 57 -38.56 42.79 -7.05
CA GLY A 57 -38.00 43.84 -7.92
C GLY A 57 -36.64 43.46 -8.52
N PRO A 58 -36.00 44.39 -9.26
CA PRO A 58 -34.91 44.06 -10.17
C PRO A 58 -33.65 43.61 -9.43
N VAL A 59 -32.99 42.63 -10.04
CA VAL A 59 -31.71 42.03 -9.63
C VAL A 59 -30.65 43.12 -9.49
N ARG A 60 -30.16 43.31 -8.27
CA ARG A 60 -28.92 44.05 -7.98
C ARG A 60 -27.76 43.08 -8.14
N ALA A 61 -26.80 43.42 -8.99
CA ALA A 61 -25.55 42.68 -9.16
C ALA A 61 -24.87 42.48 -7.81
N LEU A 62 -24.73 41.22 -7.39
CA LEU A 62 -23.85 40.83 -6.29
C LEU A 62 -22.51 40.42 -6.90
N THR A 63 -21.52 41.23 -6.56
CA THR A 63 -20.09 41.04 -6.80
C THR A 63 -19.65 39.61 -6.50
N SER A 64 -18.86 39.04 -7.42
CA SER A 64 -18.20 37.75 -7.27
C SER A 64 -17.44 37.69 -5.95
N THR A 65 -17.92 36.90 -5.00
CA THR A 65 -17.09 36.44 -3.89
C THR A 65 -16.15 35.39 -4.46
N THR A 66 -14.91 35.79 -4.68
CA THR A 66 -13.77 34.90 -4.88
C THR A 66 -13.80 33.78 -3.83
N PRO A 67 -13.52 32.51 -4.20
CA PRO A 67 -13.34 31.45 -3.22
C PRO A 67 -12.23 31.84 -2.25
N PRO A 68 -12.29 31.40 -0.98
CA PRO A 68 -11.21 31.67 -0.04
C PRO A 68 -9.92 31.08 -0.60
N ASP A 69 -8.92 31.94 -0.70
CA ASP A 69 -7.54 31.62 -1.02
C ASP A 69 -7.05 30.55 -0.03
N ILE A 70 -7.08 29.28 -0.43
CA ILE A 70 -6.41 28.21 0.31
C ILE A 70 -4.93 28.42 0.04
N ASN A 71 -4.33 29.34 0.77
CA ASN A 71 -2.89 29.44 0.86
C ASN A 71 -2.45 28.22 1.71
N PRO A 72 -1.79 27.21 1.14
CA PRO A 72 -1.19 26.16 1.96
C PRO A 72 0.00 26.83 2.65
N ARG A 73 -0.27 27.51 3.77
CA ARG A 73 0.75 27.67 4.79
C ARG A 73 1.22 26.25 5.04
N LEU A 74 2.47 25.95 4.69
CA LEU A 74 3.17 24.81 5.26
C LEU A 74 2.78 24.82 6.73
N VAL A 75 1.93 23.89 7.13
CA VAL A 75 1.74 23.62 8.54
C VAL A 75 3.06 22.98 8.90
N ILE A 76 4.03 23.84 9.23
CA ILE A 76 5.18 23.46 10.03
C ILE A 76 4.52 23.04 11.32
N GLN A 77 4.10 21.77 11.38
CA GLN A 77 3.67 21.12 12.61
C GLN A 77 4.78 21.46 13.60
N ARG A 78 4.42 21.93 14.80
CA ARG A 78 5.40 22.30 15.82
C ARG A 78 6.29 21.09 16.07
N GLU A 79 7.42 21.03 15.39
CA GLU A 79 8.38 19.94 15.52
C GLU A 79 9.04 20.04 16.90
N GLY A 80 9.75 18.97 17.29
CA GLY A 80 10.59 19.00 18.49
C GLY A 80 11.47 20.26 18.52
N LYS A 81 11.86 20.71 19.71
CA LYS A 81 12.79 21.83 19.85
C LYS A 81 14.22 21.31 19.81
N GLY A 82 15.12 22.00 19.12
CA GLY A 82 16.55 21.67 19.15
C GLY A 82 16.92 20.47 18.27
N LYS A 83 17.91 19.70 18.71
CA LYS A 83 18.47 18.59 17.92
C LYS A 83 17.49 17.42 17.78
N GLU A 84 16.63 17.24 18.76
CA GLU A 84 15.61 16.19 18.87
C GLU A 84 14.65 16.21 17.67
N ALA A 85 14.42 17.38 17.07
CA ALA A 85 13.59 17.51 15.88
C ALA A 85 14.12 16.73 14.65
N ASN A 86 15.39 16.31 14.66
CA ASN A 86 16.00 15.55 13.57
C ASN A 86 15.87 14.02 13.74
N TYR A 87 15.41 13.56 14.90
CA TYR A 87 15.30 12.14 15.24
C TYR A 87 14.24 11.45 14.40
N VAL A 88 14.59 10.43 13.63
CA VAL A 88 13.62 9.61 12.89
C VAL A 88 13.51 8.25 13.58
N PRO A 89 12.33 7.88 14.11
CA PRO A 89 12.17 6.59 14.78
C PRO A 89 12.32 5.45 13.77
N VAL A 90 12.98 4.38 14.22
CA VAL A 90 13.25 3.18 13.44
C VAL A 90 12.41 2.03 13.98
N TYR A 91 11.57 1.48 13.11
CA TYR A 91 10.82 0.25 13.35
C TYR A 91 11.45 -0.90 12.59
N VAL A 92 11.22 -2.14 13.03
CA VAL A 92 11.66 -3.35 12.33
C VAL A 92 10.47 -4.27 12.10
N MET A 93 10.26 -4.72 10.86
CA MET A 93 9.22 -5.69 10.56
C MET A 93 9.51 -7.03 11.27
N LEU A 94 8.51 -7.62 11.92
CA LEU A 94 8.62 -8.96 12.50
C LEU A 94 8.63 -10.06 11.41
N PRO A 95 9.10 -11.29 11.68
CA PRO A 95 8.96 -12.40 10.74
C PRO A 95 7.49 -12.62 10.32
N LEU A 96 7.28 -13.02 9.05
CA LEU A 96 5.94 -13.22 8.49
C LEU A 96 5.16 -14.35 9.17
N ASP A 97 5.85 -15.36 9.72
CA ASP A 97 5.32 -16.53 10.42
C ASP A 97 5.25 -16.37 11.95
N VAL A 98 5.41 -15.14 12.47
CA VAL A 98 5.35 -14.92 13.92
C VAL A 98 4.03 -15.43 14.53
N ILE A 99 2.93 -15.34 13.77
CA ILE A 99 1.68 -16.05 14.05
C ILE A 99 1.45 -17.08 12.95
N SER A 100 1.27 -18.35 13.30
CA SER A 100 0.96 -19.41 12.33
C SER A 100 -0.47 -19.34 11.80
N THR A 101 -0.73 -20.04 10.70
CA THR A 101 -2.05 -20.15 10.06
C THR A 101 -3.15 -20.69 10.99
N GLU A 102 -2.75 -21.41 12.04
CA GLU A 102 -3.60 -21.98 13.08
C GLU A 102 -3.93 -20.97 14.20
N ASN A 103 -3.47 -19.71 14.07
CA ASN A 103 -3.57 -18.65 15.07
C ASN A 103 -2.81 -19.01 16.37
N GLN A 104 -1.54 -19.39 16.24
CA GLN A 104 -0.64 -19.65 17.36
C GLN A 104 0.60 -18.76 17.25
N LEU A 105 1.06 -18.25 18.39
CA LEU A 105 2.30 -17.48 18.45
C LEU A 105 3.48 -18.45 18.40
N GLU A 106 4.27 -18.37 17.34
CA GLU A 106 5.40 -19.27 17.13
C GLU A 106 6.60 -18.82 17.96
N LYS A 107 7.19 -19.79 18.67
CA LYS A 107 8.47 -19.65 19.41
C LYS A 107 8.57 -18.35 20.24
N PRO A 108 7.66 -18.12 21.19
CA PRO A 108 7.55 -16.85 21.92
C PRO A 108 8.83 -16.45 22.67
N GLU A 109 9.57 -17.41 23.24
CA GLU A 109 10.82 -17.13 23.96
C GLU A 109 11.96 -16.73 23.00
N GLU A 110 12.09 -17.40 21.85
CA GLU A 110 13.07 -17.00 20.82
C GLU A 110 12.75 -15.60 20.28
N LEU A 111 11.47 -15.30 20.04
CA LEU A 111 11.03 -13.97 19.65
C LEU A 111 11.40 -12.93 20.71
N ARG A 112 11.15 -13.23 21.99
CA ARG A 112 11.47 -12.33 23.10
C ARG A 112 12.95 -11.95 23.13
N GLU A 113 13.86 -12.93 22.95
CA GLU A 113 15.30 -12.66 22.88
C GLU A 113 15.69 -11.81 21.66
N LYS A 114 15.04 -12.04 20.50
CA LYS A 114 15.23 -11.19 19.31
C LYS A 114 14.74 -9.76 19.56
N LEU A 115 13.60 -9.57 20.23
CA LEU A 115 13.06 -8.24 20.58
C LEU A 115 13.96 -7.51 21.58
N LYS A 116 14.50 -8.20 22.60
CA LYS A 116 15.52 -7.64 23.50
C LYS A 116 16.76 -7.18 22.75
N THR A 117 17.19 -7.98 21.77
CA THR A 117 18.34 -7.65 20.91
C THR A 117 18.06 -6.37 20.12
N LEU A 118 16.89 -6.25 19.48
CA LEU A 118 16.47 -5.01 18.81
C LEU A 118 16.40 -3.83 19.79
N LYS A 119 15.84 -4.03 21.00
CA LYS A 119 15.75 -2.98 22.01
C LYS A 119 17.13 -2.49 22.46
N SER A 120 18.11 -3.40 22.59
CA SER A 120 19.49 -3.05 22.91
C SER A 120 20.21 -2.26 21.80
N ALA A 121 19.65 -2.24 20.60
CA ALA A 121 20.07 -1.42 19.47
C ALA A 121 19.27 -0.11 19.36
N ASP A 122 18.54 0.27 20.42
CA ASP A 122 17.72 1.48 20.50
C ASP A 122 16.54 1.52 19.51
N VAL A 123 16.17 0.40 18.88
CA VAL A 123 15.00 0.32 17.99
C VAL A 123 13.74 0.82 18.72
N ASP A 124 12.97 1.67 18.03
CA ASP A 124 11.81 2.35 18.60
C ASP A 124 10.60 1.43 18.73
N GLY A 125 10.42 0.55 17.75
CA GLY A 125 9.31 -0.38 17.70
C GLY A 125 9.42 -1.43 16.62
N VAL A 126 8.33 -2.14 16.42
CA VAL A 126 8.20 -3.18 15.40
C VAL A 126 6.95 -2.96 14.56
N MET A 127 6.95 -3.50 13.35
CA MET A 127 5.79 -3.55 12.47
C MET A 127 5.38 -5.00 12.24
N LEU A 128 4.08 -5.29 12.20
CA LEU A 128 3.59 -6.63 11.90
C LEU A 128 2.25 -6.65 11.16
N ASP A 129 2.09 -7.69 10.35
CA ASP A 129 0.87 -8.02 9.66
C ASP A 129 -0.18 -8.63 10.58
N VAL A 130 -1.35 -7.99 10.68
CA VAL A 130 -2.52 -8.52 11.37
C VAL A 130 -3.42 -9.18 10.30
N TRP A 131 -3.13 -10.45 10.03
CA TRP A 131 -3.66 -11.20 8.90
C TRP A 131 -5.16 -11.44 9.01
N TRP A 132 -5.91 -10.95 8.02
CA TRP A 132 -7.35 -11.18 7.94
C TRP A 132 -7.68 -12.69 7.90
N GLY A 133 -6.93 -13.44 7.10
CA GLY A 133 -7.11 -14.88 6.92
C GLY A 133 -6.85 -15.75 8.15
N ILE A 134 -6.10 -15.24 9.13
CA ILE A 134 -5.88 -15.92 10.41
C ILE A 134 -7.00 -15.58 11.39
N VAL A 135 -7.30 -14.29 11.55
CA VAL A 135 -8.19 -13.80 12.60
C VAL A 135 -9.66 -14.12 12.30
N GLU A 136 -10.14 -13.92 11.07
CA GLU A 136 -11.53 -14.21 10.67
C GLU A 136 -11.65 -15.57 9.95
N ARG A 137 -10.74 -16.51 10.26
CA ARG A 137 -10.63 -17.81 9.56
C ARG A 137 -11.86 -18.70 9.69
N LYS A 138 -12.50 -18.70 10.86
CA LYS A 138 -13.58 -19.65 11.21
C LYS A 138 -14.91 -19.33 10.52
N GLY A 139 -15.09 -18.10 10.05
CA GLY A 139 -16.32 -17.67 9.38
C GLY A 139 -16.58 -16.18 9.54
N PRO A 140 -17.61 -15.66 8.86
CA PRO A 140 -18.00 -14.26 8.94
C PRO A 140 -18.19 -13.78 10.39
N LYS A 141 -17.47 -12.72 10.77
CA LYS A 141 -17.46 -12.10 12.11
C LYS A 141 -16.98 -12.99 13.26
N MET A 142 -16.38 -14.14 12.96
CA MET A 142 -15.79 -15.03 13.97
C MET A 142 -14.31 -14.69 14.16
N TYR A 143 -14.05 -13.57 14.83
CA TYR A 143 -12.69 -13.06 15.07
C TYR A 143 -12.03 -13.75 16.28
N ASP A 144 -10.80 -14.22 16.11
CA ASP A 144 -9.97 -14.76 17.19
C ASP A 144 -8.66 -13.97 17.33
N TRP A 145 -8.63 -13.06 18.30
CA TRP A 145 -7.50 -12.17 18.56
C TRP A 145 -6.46 -12.75 19.53
N SER A 146 -6.62 -13.99 19.97
CA SER A 146 -5.89 -14.53 21.12
C SER A 146 -4.37 -14.56 20.93
N ALA A 147 -3.86 -14.97 19.77
CA ALA A 147 -2.42 -15.02 19.51
C ALA A 147 -1.82 -13.62 19.36
N TYR A 148 -2.49 -12.72 18.65
CA TYR A 148 -2.08 -11.32 18.52
C TYR A 148 -2.06 -10.60 19.87
N ARG A 149 -3.03 -10.84 20.75
CA ARG A 149 -3.00 -10.28 22.11
C ARG A 149 -1.79 -10.76 22.92
N LYS A 150 -1.41 -12.04 22.81
CA LYS A 150 -0.19 -12.56 23.44
C LYS A 150 1.06 -11.86 22.88
N LEU A 151 1.16 -11.76 21.56
CA LEU A 151 2.26 -11.08 20.88
C LEU A 151 2.39 -9.61 21.31
N PHE A 152 1.28 -8.86 21.36
CA PHE A 152 1.28 -7.45 21.77
C PHE A 152 1.68 -7.29 23.24
N GLY A 153 1.32 -8.27 24.09
CA GLY A 153 1.81 -8.36 25.47
C GLY A 153 3.34 -8.44 25.52
N ILE A 154 3.95 -9.34 24.75
CA ILE A 154 5.41 -9.49 24.69
C ILE A 154 6.06 -8.19 24.16
N ILE A 155 5.56 -7.62 23.06
CA ILE A 155 6.11 -6.38 22.48
C ILE A 155 6.09 -5.24 23.51
N LYS A 156 4.99 -5.12 24.26
CA LYS A 156 4.83 -4.14 25.33
C LYS A 156 5.81 -4.39 26.49
N GLU A 157 5.95 -5.64 26.92
CA GLU A 157 6.89 -6.03 27.99
C GLU A 157 8.34 -5.72 27.64
N GLU A 158 8.73 -5.89 26.37
CA GLU A 158 10.07 -5.57 25.87
C GLU A 158 10.26 -4.07 25.55
N GLY A 159 9.26 -3.23 25.83
CA GLY A 159 9.38 -1.77 25.74
C GLY A 159 9.50 -1.24 24.31
N LEU A 160 8.92 -1.94 23.33
CA LEU A 160 8.88 -1.55 21.92
C LEU A 160 7.49 -1.00 21.55
N LYS A 161 7.44 -0.03 20.64
CA LYS A 161 6.19 0.42 20.00
C LYS A 161 5.74 -0.55 18.90
N LEU A 162 4.51 -0.37 18.43
CA LEU A 162 3.90 -1.23 17.41
C LEU A 162 3.28 -0.43 16.27
N GLN A 163 3.58 -0.80 15.04
CA GLN A 163 2.82 -0.45 13.84
C GLN A 163 2.04 -1.69 13.41
N ALA A 164 0.71 -1.60 13.36
CA ALA A 164 -0.15 -2.74 13.06
C ALA A 164 -0.78 -2.58 11.67
N ILE A 165 -0.47 -3.52 10.78
CA ILE A 165 -1.02 -3.54 9.41
C ILE A 165 -2.35 -4.31 9.42
N MET A 166 -3.43 -3.71 8.92
CA MET A 166 -4.69 -4.41 8.66
C MET A 166 -4.55 -5.16 7.34
N SER A 167 -3.98 -6.37 7.40
CA SER A 167 -3.56 -7.12 6.21
C SER A 167 -4.74 -7.88 5.59
N PHE A 168 -5.53 -7.17 4.76
CA PHE A 168 -6.66 -7.69 3.97
C PHE A 168 -6.23 -8.43 2.68
N HIS A 169 -5.03 -8.97 2.69
CA HIS A 169 -4.41 -9.64 1.56
C HIS A 169 -3.76 -10.95 2.01
N ARG A 170 -3.42 -11.79 1.04
CA ARG A 170 -2.67 -13.02 1.23
C ARG A 170 -1.18 -12.71 1.38
N CYS A 171 -0.51 -13.40 2.31
CA CYS A 171 0.95 -13.59 2.27
C CYS A 171 1.29 -14.76 1.35
N GLY A 172 2.21 -14.59 0.41
CA GLY A 172 2.61 -15.62 -0.54
C GLY A 172 2.34 -15.22 -1.99
N GLY A 173 3.33 -15.49 -2.85
CA GLY A 173 3.26 -15.22 -4.29
C GLY A 173 3.81 -13.86 -4.72
N ASN A 174 4.25 -13.02 -3.77
CA ASN A 174 5.08 -11.84 -4.02
C ASN A 174 6.55 -12.11 -3.66
N ILE A 175 7.44 -11.24 -4.14
CA ILE A 175 8.88 -11.30 -3.86
C ILE A 175 9.11 -11.17 -2.34
N GLY A 176 9.80 -12.14 -1.76
CA GLY A 176 10.16 -12.14 -0.34
C GLY A 176 9.19 -12.91 0.56
N ASP A 177 8.03 -13.33 0.05
CA ASP A 177 7.11 -14.17 0.80
C ASP A 177 7.58 -15.63 0.78
N ASN A 178 8.04 -16.12 1.92
CA ASN A 178 8.44 -17.52 2.12
C ASN A 178 7.34 -18.37 2.79
N ILE A 179 6.19 -17.78 3.11
CA ILE A 179 5.07 -18.42 3.80
C ILE A 179 3.78 -18.12 3.03
N TYR A 180 2.82 -19.04 3.13
CA TYR A 180 1.50 -18.94 2.52
C TYR A 180 0.42 -18.73 3.58
N ILE A 181 -0.18 -17.53 3.63
CA ILE A 181 -1.32 -17.19 4.49
C ILE A 181 -2.41 -16.62 3.59
N PRO A 182 -3.42 -17.42 3.18
CA PRO A 182 -4.48 -16.95 2.30
C PRO A 182 -5.42 -15.97 3.01
N ILE A 183 -6.25 -15.24 2.26
CA ILE A 183 -7.45 -14.58 2.82
C ILE A 183 -8.42 -15.64 3.40
N PRO A 184 -9.44 -15.27 4.19
CA PRO A 184 -10.28 -16.27 4.85
C PRO A 184 -10.89 -17.27 3.87
N LYS A 185 -10.84 -18.56 4.23
CA LYS A 185 -11.30 -19.65 3.36
C LYS A 185 -12.74 -19.46 2.87
N TRP A 186 -13.63 -18.98 3.74
CA TRP A 186 -15.03 -18.74 3.38
C TRP A 186 -15.21 -17.64 2.31
N VAL A 187 -14.22 -16.75 2.12
CA VAL A 187 -14.18 -15.77 1.03
C VAL A 187 -13.73 -16.45 -0.26
N LEU A 188 -12.71 -17.30 -0.20
CA LEU A 188 -12.24 -18.10 -1.34
C LEU A 188 -13.36 -19.01 -1.87
N GLU A 189 -14.12 -19.64 -0.98
CA GLU A 189 -15.28 -20.48 -1.33
C GLU A 189 -16.38 -19.68 -2.07
N ILE A 190 -16.54 -18.37 -1.78
CA ILE A 190 -17.41 -17.49 -2.59
C ILE A 190 -16.79 -17.29 -3.99
N GLY A 191 -15.47 -17.10 -4.05
CA GLY A 191 -14.73 -16.94 -5.30
C GLY A 191 -14.82 -18.14 -6.25
N GLU A 192 -14.99 -19.36 -5.73
CA GLU A 192 -15.25 -20.55 -6.55
C GLU A 192 -16.55 -20.41 -7.37
N SER A 193 -17.60 -19.83 -6.76
CA SER A 193 -18.89 -19.59 -7.41
C SER A 193 -18.94 -18.27 -8.20
N ASN A 194 -18.14 -17.29 -7.80
CA ASN A 194 -18.09 -15.96 -8.39
C ASN A 194 -16.63 -15.48 -8.50
N PRO A 195 -15.87 -15.93 -9.52
CA PRO A 195 -14.46 -15.62 -9.65
C PRO A 195 -14.17 -14.13 -9.91
N ASP A 196 -15.19 -13.34 -10.27
CA ASP A 196 -15.06 -11.90 -10.48
C ASP A 196 -14.95 -11.09 -9.18
N ILE A 197 -14.95 -11.73 -8.00
CA ILE A 197 -14.55 -11.05 -6.76
C ILE A 197 -13.05 -10.75 -6.71
N PHE A 198 -12.26 -11.35 -7.60
CA PHE A 198 -10.80 -11.22 -7.67
C PHE A 198 -10.37 -10.36 -8.85
N TYR A 199 -9.24 -9.67 -8.68
CA TYR A 199 -8.58 -8.97 -9.77
C TYR A 199 -8.27 -9.94 -10.91
N THR A 200 -8.45 -9.45 -12.14
CA THR A 200 -8.42 -10.30 -13.32
C THR A 200 -7.69 -9.61 -14.46
N ASN A 201 -6.75 -10.33 -15.09
CA ASN A 201 -6.03 -9.84 -16.26
C ASN A 201 -6.80 -10.12 -17.56
N LYS A 202 -6.29 -9.65 -18.70
CA LYS A 202 -6.94 -9.81 -20.02
C LYS A 202 -7.16 -11.27 -20.43
N ARG A 203 -6.36 -12.20 -19.90
CA ARG A 203 -6.46 -13.66 -20.16
C ARG A 203 -7.50 -14.36 -19.27
N GLY A 204 -8.16 -13.62 -18.36
CA GLY A 204 -9.12 -14.18 -17.42
C GLY A 204 -8.48 -14.88 -16.22
N THR A 205 -7.17 -14.74 -16.02
CA THR A 205 -6.46 -15.27 -14.84
C THR A 205 -6.89 -14.49 -13.60
N ARG A 206 -7.31 -15.21 -12.55
CA ARG A 206 -7.76 -14.61 -11.30
C ARG A 206 -6.61 -14.49 -10.30
N ASN A 207 -6.49 -13.35 -9.64
CA ASN A 207 -5.56 -13.16 -8.54
C ASN A 207 -6.29 -13.16 -7.20
N GLU A 208 -6.17 -14.28 -6.47
CA GLU A 208 -6.82 -14.52 -5.18
C GLU A 208 -6.10 -13.87 -3.98
N GLU A 209 -5.10 -13.01 -4.22
CA GLU A 209 -4.35 -12.35 -3.16
C GLU A 209 -5.19 -11.36 -2.35
N CYS A 210 -6.09 -10.64 -3.02
CA CYS A 210 -7.04 -9.73 -2.38
C CYS A 210 -8.30 -9.57 -3.24
N LEU A 211 -9.34 -8.97 -2.68
CA LEU A 211 -10.57 -8.71 -3.41
C LEU A 211 -10.37 -7.57 -4.42
N SER A 212 -10.97 -7.69 -5.61
CA SER A 212 -11.03 -6.59 -6.57
C SER A 212 -11.80 -5.41 -5.98
N LEU A 213 -11.30 -4.19 -6.17
CA LEU A 213 -12.06 -2.98 -5.81
C LEU A 213 -13.40 -2.87 -6.57
N GLY A 214 -13.61 -3.66 -7.63
CA GLY A 214 -14.91 -3.79 -8.30
C GLY A 214 -16.02 -4.31 -7.40
N VAL A 215 -15.69 -5.00 -6.30
CA VAL A 215 -16.66 -5.56 -5.34
C VAL A 215 -16.76 -4.80 -4.01
N ASP A 216 -16.17 -3.61 -3.91
CA ASP A 216 -16.21 -2.76 -2.71
C ASP A 216 -17.61 -2.59 -2.11
N ASP A 217 -18.61 -2.40 -2.97
CA ASP A 217 -20.02 -2.16 -2.63
C ASP A 217 -20.96 -3.32 -2.92
N GLN A 218 -20.43 -4.44 -3.42
CA GLN A 218 -21.26 -5.56 -3.82
C GLN A 218 -21.59 -6.42 -2.59
N PRO A 219 -22.86 -6.64 -2.21
CA PRO A 219 -23.24 -7.35 -0.99
C PRO A 219 -23.15 -8.89 -1.16
N LEU A 220 -21.98 -9.37 -1.60
CA LEU A 220 -21.73 -10.75 -2.01
C LEU A 220 -21.31 -11.66 -0.83
N PHE A 221 -20.90 -11.08 0.28
CA PHE A 221 -20.21 -11.79 1.36
C PHE A 221 -21.14 -12.02 2.55
N PHE A 222 -22.08 -12.95 2.38
CA PHE A 222 -23.16 -13.20 3.35
C PHE A 222 -23.95 -11.92 3.70
N GLY A 223 -24.28 -11.13 2.67
CA GLY A 223 -24.99 -9.86 2.79
C GLY A 223 -24.12 -8.65 3.13
N ARG A 224 -22.83 -8.83 3.38
CA ARG A 224 -21.86 -7.72 3.54
C ARG A 224 -21.19 -7.36 2.22
N THR A 225 -20.78 -6.10 2.11
CA THR A 225 -19.83 -5.64 1.06
C THR A 225 -18.38 -5.79 1.53
N ALA A 226 -17.41 -5.72 0.61
CA ALA A 226 -15.98 -5.81 0.99
C ALA A 226 -15.56 -4.71 1.97
N ILE A 227 -15.95 -3.45 1.72
CA ILE A 227 -15.68 -2.34 2.64
C ILE A 227 -16.29 -2.58 4.03
N GLN A 228 -17.50 -3.15 4.10
CA GLN A 228 -18.12 -3.50 5.39
C GLN A 228 -17.35 -4.59 6.13
N MET A 229 -16.76 -5.56 5.42
CA MET A 229 -15.90 -6.58 6.04
C MET A 229 -14.64 -5.94 6.64
N TYR A 230 -13.97 -5.06 5.90
CA TYR A 230 -12.78 -4.34 6.37
C TYR A 230 -13.10 -3.46 7.59
N ARG A 231 -14.20 -2.71 7.55
CA ARG A 231 -14.70 -1.93 8.69
C ARG A 231 -14.98 -2.80 9.90
N ASP A 232 -15.71 -3.91 9.73
CA ASP A 232 -16.08 -4.79 10.84
C ASP A 232 -14.84 -5.44 11.48
N TYR A 233 -13.84 -5.80 10.66
CA TYR A 233 -12.55 -6.29 11.13
C TYR A 233 -11.81 -5.25 11.97
N MET A 234 -11.62 -4.03 11.43
CA MET A 234 -10.96 -2.93 12.16
C MET A 234 -11.71 -2.58 13.44
N LYS A 235 -13.05 -2.60 13.41
CA LYS A 235 -13.88 -2.35 14.59
C LYS A 235 -13.63 -3.40 15.66
N SER A 236 -13.63 -4.68 15.27
CA SER A 236 -13.32 -5.76 16.20
C SER A 236 -11.89 -5.64 16.76
N PHE A 237 -10.91 -5.25 15.93
CA PHE A 237 -9.54 -4.98 16.37
C PHE A 237 -9.51 -3.86 17.42
N ARG A 238 -10.14 -2.71 17.15
CA ARG A 238 -10.21 -1.59 18.11
C ARG A 238 -10.76 -2.03 19.46
N GLU A 239 -11.88 -2.76 19.44
CA GLU A 239 -12.55 -3.21 20.67
C GLU A 239 -11.69 -4.20 21.45
N ASN A 240 -11.08 -5.17 20.75
CA ASN A 240 -10.30 -6.24 21.36
C ASN A 240 -8.87 -5.84 21.69
N MET A 241 -8.35 -4.72 21.19
CA MET A 241 -7.00 -4.19 21.47
C MET A 241 -7.05 -2.86 22.24
N LYS A 242 -8.20 -2.52 22.83
CA LYS A 242 -8.43 -1.23 23.48
C LYS A 242 -7.39 -0.90 24.55
N ASP A 243 -7.02 -1.87 25.36
CA ASP A 243 -6.01 -1.71 26.42
C ASP A 243 -4.61 -1.40 25.88
N PHE A 244 -4.25 -1.92 24.70
CA PHE A 244 -2.99 -1.59 24.03
C PHE A 244 -3.05 -0.21 23.35
N LEU A 245 -4.20 0.15 22.77
CA LEU A 245 -4.44 1.48 22.21
C LEU A 245 -4.40 2.57 23.30
N ASP A 246 -5.10 2.36 24.42
CA ASP A 246 -5.13 3.28 25.55
C ASP A 246 -3.74 3.44 26.20
N ALA A 247 -2.95 2.36 26.24
CA ALA A 247 -1.57 2.37 26.73
C ALA A 247 -0.59 3.04 25.76
N GLY A 248 -1.03 3.45 24.56
CA GLY A 248 -0.18 4.03 23.53
C GLY A 248 0.90 3.09 23.01
N LEU A 249 0.64 1.77 23.02
CA LEU A 249 1.56 0.78 22.44
C LEU A 249 1.62 0.94 20.91
N ILE A 250 0.45 1.05 20.30
CA ILE A 250 0.29 1.14 18.84
C ILE A 250 0.50 2.60 18.43
N SER A 251 1.49 2.86 17.57
CA SER A 251 1.81 4.18 17.04
C SER A 251 0.89 4.55 15.88
N ASP A 252 0.66 3.59 14.98
CA ASP A 252 -0.17 3.75 13.80
C ASP A 252 -0.86 2.45 13.38
N ILE A 253 -1.91 2.62 12.59
CA ILE A 253 -2.64 1.57 11.88
C ILE A 253 -2.39 1.78 10.40
N GLU A 254 -1.60 0.91 9.80
CA GLU A 254 -1.46 0.85 8.35
C GLU A 254 -2.62 0.05 7.76
N VAL A 255 -3.43 0.67 6.92
CA VAL A 255 -4.61 0.02 6.35
C VAL A 255 -4.20 -0.63 5.03
N GLY A 256 -4.37 -1.95 4.93
CA GLY A 256 -4.09 -2.66 3.67
C GLY A 256 -5.11 -2.28 2.59
N LEU A 257 -4.61 -1.83 1.43
CA LEU A 257 -5.43 -1.27 0.34
C LEU A 257 -5.32 -2.07 -0.97
N GLY A 258 -4.78 -3.28 -0.91
CA GLY A 258 -4.54 -4.10 -2.09
C GLY A 258 -3.48 -5.19 -1.86
N PRO A 259 -2.86 -5.71 -2.93
CA PRO A 259 -1.83 -6.74 -2.86
C PRO A 259 -0.62 -6.27 -2.04
N ALA A 260 -0.05 -7.15 -1.22
CA ALA A 260 0.96 -6.85 -0.22
C ALA A 260 0.61 -5.70 0.75
N GLY A 261 -0.69 -5.37 0.88
CA GLY A 261 -1.19 -4.24 1.68
C GLY A 261 -1.06 -2.89 0.97
N GLU A 262 -0.48 -2.86 -0.22
CA GLU A 262 -0.19 -1.64 -0.97
C GLU A 262 -1.42 -1.16 -1.75
N MET A 263 -1.60 0.16 -1.83
CA MET A 263 -2.59 0.81 -2.67
C MET A 263 -2.19 0.70 -4.15
N ARG A 264 -2.43 -0.46 -4.77
CA ARG A 264 -2.17 -0.72 -6.19
C ARG A 264 -3.00 -1.88 -6.73
N TYR A 265 -2.91 -2.09 -8.04
CA TYR A 265 -3.34 -3.33 -8.68
C TYR A 265 -2.23 -4.41 -8.61
N PRO A 266 -2.59 -5.72 -8.68
CA PRO A 266 -1.61 -6.80 -8.73
C PRO A 266 -1.02 -6.98 -10.14
N SER A 267 -0.35 -5.95 -10.65
CA SER A 267 0.13 -5.91 -12.03
C SER A 267 1.45 -6.66 -12.28
N TYR A 268 2.16 -7.07 -11.22
CA TYR A 268 3.46 -7.75 -11.29
C TYR A 268 3.51 -8.99 -10.38
N THR A 269 2.63 -9.96 -10.62
CA THR A 269 2.55 -11.17 -9.78
C THR A 269 3.51 -12.26 -10.24
N GLU A 270 4.50 -12.59 -9.40
CA GLU A 270 5.52 -13.62 -9.69
C GLU A 270 4.89 -15.00 -9.92
N SER A 271 3.85 -15.35 -9.14
CA SER A 271 3.13 -16.62 -9.31
C SER A 271 2.38 -16.74 -10.64
N GLN A 272 2.22 -15.64 -11.39
CA GLN A 272 1.65 -15.62 -12.75
C GLN A 272 2.74 -15.49 -13.84
N GLY A 273 4.00 -15.65 -13.47
CA GLY A 273 5.14 -15.67 -14.38
C GLY A 273 5.73 -14.29 -14.70
N TRP A 274 5.33 -13.23 -14.01
CA TRP A 274 6.00 -11.94 -14.13
C TRP A 274 7.43 -12.03 -13.61
N VAL A 275 8.37 -11.40 -14.31
CA VAL A 275 9.78 -11.31 -13.93
C VAL A 275 10.26 -9.88 -14.15
N TYR A 276 10.96 -9.32 -13.16
CA TYR A 276 11.56 -8.00 -13.28
C TYR A 276 12.52 -7.93 -14.50
N PRO A 277 12.45 -6.87 -15.34
CA PRO A 277 11.65 -5.64 -15.21
C PRO A 277 10.44 -5.61 -16.16
N GLY A 278 9.63 -6.67 -16.26
CA GLY A 278 8.43 -6.68 -17.11
C GLY A 278 7.46 -5.52 -16.83
N ILE A 279 6.78 -5.00 -17.86
CA ILE A 279 5.84 -3.86 -17.73
C ILE A 279 4.61 -4.16 -16.86
N GLY A 280 4.32 -5.43 -16.58
CA GLY A 280 3.11 -5.84 -15.89
C GLY A 280 1.87 -5.87 -16.78
N GLU A 281 0.70 -6.17 -16.21
CA GLU A 281 -0.59 -6.15 -16.92
C GLU A 281 -1.66 -5.38 -16.13
N PHE A 282 -2.57 -4.70 -16.85
CA PHE A 282 -3.77 -4.11 -16.26
C PHE A 282 -4.70 -5.20 -15.68
N GLN A 283 -5.26 -4.96 -14.49
CA GLN A 283 -6.00 -5.95 -13.71
C GLN A 283 -7.51 -5.65 -13.57
N CYS A 284 -8.08 -4.98 -14.57
CA CYS A 284 -9.46 -4.49 -14.58
C CYS A 284 -10.46 -5.33 -15.40
N TYR A 285 -10.18 -6.63 -15.58
CA TYR A 285 -10.98 -7.50 -16.45
C TYR A 285 -12.01 -8.36 -15.69
N ASP A 286 -12.20 -8.15 -14.38
CA ASP A 286 -13.35 -8.72 -13.68
C ASP A 286 -14.64 -8.05 -14.17
N LYS A 287 -15.77 -8.77 -14.11
CA LYS A 287 -17.02 -8.27 -14.69
C LYS A 287 -17.49 -6.94 -14.11
N TYR A 288 -17.15 -6.64 -12.85
CA TYR A 288 -17.60 -5.43 -12.17
C TYR A 288 -16.86 -4.21 -12.70
N LEU A 289 -15.53 -4.29 -12.81
CA LEU A 289 -14.71 -3.25 -13.41
C LEU A 289 -14.95 -3.08 -14.90
N GLN A 290 -15.19 -4.17 -15.63
CA GLN A 290 -15.56 -4.11 -17.05
C GLN A 290 -16.88 -3.35 -17.26
N GLU A 291 -17.89 -3.61 -16.43
CA GLU A 291 -19.18 -2.92 -16.53
C GLU A 291 -19.06 -1.44 -16.11
N ASP A 292 -18.32 -1.16 -15.03
CA ASP A 292 -18.04 0.21 -14.59
C ASP A 292 -17.37 1.04 -15.69
N PHE A 293 -16.34 0.49 -16.35
CA PHE A 293 -15.67 1.16 -17.47
C PHE A 293 -16.62 1.41 -18.65
N LYS A 294 -17.43 0.43 -19.06
CA LYS A 294 -18.41 0.60 -20.15
C LYS A 294 -19.41 1.72 -19.86
N VAL A 295 -19.90 1.78 -18.62
CA VAL A 295 -20.81 2.83 -18.16
C VAL A 295 -20.10 4.19 -18.18
N ALA A 296 -18.85 4.26 -17.69
CA ALA A 296 -18.06 5.49 -17.70
C ALA A 296 -17.81 6.01 -19.13
N ALA A 297 -17.40 5.13 -20.05
CA ALA A 297 -17.14 5.48 -21.44
C ALA A 297 -18.41 5.95 -22.17
N SER A 298 -19.54 5.26 -21.93
CA SER A 298 -20.84 5.65 -22.49
C SER A 298 -21.30 7.04 -22.02
N LYS A 299 -21.03 7.40 -20.75
CA LYS A 299 -21.40 8.71 -20.18
C LYS A 299 -20.65 9.88 -20.83
N VAL A 300 -19.45 9.64 -21.35
CA VAL A 300 -18.67 10.67 -22.07
C VAL A 300 -18.87 10.62 -23.58
N GLY A 301 -19.87 9.86 -24.07
CA GLY A 301 -20.22 9.80 -25.49
C GLY A 301 -19.42 8.80 -26.31
N HIS A 302 -18.63 7.93 -25.66
CA HIS A 302 -17.76 6.94 -26.32
C HIS A 302 -18.09 5.50 -25.92
N PRO A 303 -19.31 5.00 -26.17
CA PRO A 303 -19.69 3.61 -25.85
C PRO A 303 -18.87 2.55 -26.61
N GLU A 304 -18.15 2.94 -27.67
CA GLU A 304 -17.29 2.09 -28.47
C GLU A 304 -15.93 1.79 -27.82
N TRP A 305 -15.49 2.62 -26.86
CA TRP A 305 -14.19 2.44 -26.18
C TRP A 305 -14.16 1.15 -25.37
N LYS A 306 -13.00 0.50 -25.39
CA LYS A 306 -12.78 -0.79 -24.74
C LYS A 306 -11.56 -0.74 -23.81
N LEU A 307 -11.49 -1.70 -22.90
CA LEU A 307 -10.25 -1.92 -22.16
C LEU A 307 -9.10 -2.24 -23.13
N PRO A 308 -7.83 -1.90 -22.79
CA PRO A 308 -6.69 -1.98 -23.72
C PRO A 308 -6.48 -3.34 -24.41
N GLY A 309 -6.86 -4.44 -23.75
CA GLY A 309 -6.75 -5.79 -24.30
C GLY A 309 -5.32 -6.13 -24.71
N GLU A 310 -5.17 -6.73 -25.89
CA GLU A 310 -3.87 -7.16 -26.43
C GLU A 310 -2.91 -6.02 -26.75
N GLU A 311 -3.41 -4.79 -26.92
CA GLU A 311 -2.54 -3.65 -27.26
C GLU A 311 -1.54 -3.32 -26.16
N ALA A 312 -1.89 -3.64 -24.91
CA ALA A 312 -1.06 -3.42 -23.73
C ALA A 312 0.06 -4.47 -23.54
N GLY A 313 0.10 -5.53 -24.34
CA GLY A 313 1.09 -6.60 -24.18
C GLY A 313 0.82 -7.49 -22.97
N ASP A 314 1.81 -8.32 -22.61
CA ASP A 314 1.80 -9.25 -21.48
C ASP A 314 2.79 -8.84 -20.38
N TYR A 315 2.74 -9.53 -19.22
CA TYR A 315 3.53 -9.21 -18.02
C TYR A 315 5.00 -8.86 -18.28
N ASN A 316 5.68 -9.61 -19.15
CA ASN A 316 7.12 -9.54 -19.38
C ASN A 316 7.52 -8.78 -20.65
N ASP A 317 6.57 -8.10 -21.29
CA ASP A 317 6.88 -7.24 -22.44
C ASP A 317 7.72 -6.03 -22.02
N THR A 318 8.27 -5.36 -23.04
CA THR A 318 8.88 -4.03 -22.89
C THR A 318 7.91 -2.98 -23.42
N PRO A 319 7.95 -1.72 -22.95
CA PRO A 319 7.01 -0.70 -23.43
C PRO A 319 7.00 -0.58 -24.96
N SER A 320 8.19 -0.59 -25.58
CA SER A 320 8.39 -0.48 -27.02
C SER A 320 7.82 -1.65 -27.85
N SER A 321 7.64 -2.84 -27.27
CA SER A 321 7.04 -3.99 -27.98
C SER A 321 5.51 -3.93 -28.04
N THR A 322 4.88 -3.04 -27.26
CA THR A 322 3.43 -2.94 -27.17
C THR A 322 2.87 -1.80 -28.01
N LYS A 323 1.63 -1.92 -28.50
CA LYS A 323 0.96 -0.81 -29.18
C LYS A 323 0.55 0.30 -28.19
N PHE A 324 0.20 -0.08 -26.96
CA PHE A 324 -0.26 0.84 -25.95
C PHE A 324 0.85 1.73 -25.40
N PHE A 325 2.02 1.18 -25.03
CA PHE A 325 3.08 1.92 -24.32
C PHE A 325 4.24 2.42 -25.20
N ARG A 326 4.35 1.98 -26.46
CA ARG A 326 5.40 2.49 -27.35
C ARG A 326 5.31 4.02 -27.48
N ILE A 327 6.41 4.65 -27.89
CA ILE A 327 6.41 6.09 -28.18
C ILE A 327 5.26 6.42 -29.16
N ASN A 328 4.44 7.41 -28.79
CA ASN A 328 3.20 7.77 -29.50
C ASN A 328 2.15 6.64 -29.60
N GLY A 329 2.15 5.72 -28.64
CA GLY A 329 1.19 4.63 -28.51
C GLY A 329 -0.17 5.07 -27.97
N THR A 330 -1.05 4.08 -27.74
CA THR A 330 -2.43 4.32 -27.30
C THR A 330 -2.50 5.11 -25.98
N TYR A 331 -1.51 4.98 -25.07
CA TYR A 331 -1.53 5.66 -23.76
C TYR A 331 -1.64 7.21 -23.81
N ILE A 332 -1.27 7.84 -24.93
CA ILE A 332 -1.38 9.30 -25.10
C ILE A 332 -2.60 9.74 -25.92
N THR A 333 -3.35 8.80 -26.51
CA THR A 333 -4.60 9.11 -27.23
C THR A 333 -5.68 9.52 -26.24
N GLU A 334 -6.78 10.08 -26.74
CA GLU A 334 -7.93 10.43 -25.91
C GLU A 334 -8.50 9.19 -25.17
N GLU A 335 -8.69 8.07 -25.89
CA GLU A 335 -9.13 6.80 -25.31
C GLU A 335 -8.16 6.29 -24.23
N GLY A 336 -6.85 6.30 -24.50
CA GLY A 336 -5.86 5.84 -23.53
C GLY A 336 -5.80 6.72 -22.28
N LYS A 337 -5.86 8.04 -22.45
CA LYS A 337 -5.91 9.00 -21.34
C LYS A 337 -7.18 8.84 -20.51
N PHE A 338 -8.32 8.62 -21.15
CA PHE A 338 -9.58 8.32 -20.48
C PHE A 338 -9.48 7.04 -19.66
N PHE A 339 -9.00 5.95 -20.28
CA PHE A 339 -8.81 4.67 -19.59
C PHE A 339 -7.86 4.79 -18.39
N LEU A 340 -6.68 5.41 -18.56
CA LEU A 340 -5.71 5.56 -17.48
C LEU A 340 -6.24 6.45 -16.34
N THR A 341 -6.97 7.52 -16.68
CA THR A 341 -7.64 8.36 -15.68
C THR A 341 -8.67 7.57 -14.90
N TRP A 342 -9.54 6.83 -15.58
CA TRP A 342 -10.52 5.96 -14.94
C TRP A 342 -9.84 4.94 -14.02
N TYR A 343 -8.85 4.20 -14.54
CA TYR A 343 -8.16 3.13 -13.81
C TYR A 343 -7.44 3.65 -12.56
N SER A 344 -6.71 4.77 -12.65
CA SER A 344 -6.07 5.37 -11.47
C SER A 344 -7.08 5.95 -10.47
N ASN A 345 -8.19 6.53 -10.95
CA ASN A 345 -9.19 7.12 -10.07
C ASN A 345 -9.93 6.06 -9.27
N LYS A 346 -10.20 4.88 -9.85
CA LYS A 346 -10.81 3.76 -9.12
C LYS A 346 -9.98 3.38 -7.89
N LEU A 347 -8.65 3.40 -8.00
CA LEU A 347 -7.74 3.13 -6.90
C LEU A 347 -7.78 4.24 -5.82
N ILE A 348 -7.79 5.51 -6.22
CA ILE A 348 -7.90 6.65 -5.28
C ILE A 348 -9.22 6.59 -4.51
N VAL A 349 -10.34 6.36 -5.20
CA VAL A 349 -11.68 6.25 -4.59
C VAL A 349 -11.76 5.03 -3.66
N HIS A 350 -11.17 3.90 -4.04
CA HIS A 350 -11.09 2.72 -3.18
C HIS A 350 -10.39 3.03 -1.84
N ALA A 351 -9.21 3.65 -1.91
CA ALA A 351 -8.43 4.03 -0.74
C ALA A 351 -9.15 5.04 0.16
N ASP A 352 -9.71 6.12 -0.42
CA ASP A 352 -10.43 7.15 0.34
C ASP A 352 -11.55 6.55 1.18
N ARG A 353 -12.33 5.65 0.59
CA ARG A 353 -13.50 5.06 1.24
C ARG A 353 -13.14 4.09 2.36
N ILE A 354 -12.10 3.29 2.17
CA ILE A 354 -11.61 2.38 3.22
C ILE A 354 -10.97 3.20 4.36
N LEU A 355 -10.19 4.23 4.06
CA LEU A 355 -9.62 5.13 5.06
C LEU A 355 -10.69 5.95 5.79
N ASP A 356 -11.79 6.31 5.13
CA ASP A 356 -12.95 6.95 5.73
C ASP A 356 -13.60 6.05 6.80
N GLU A 357 -13.75 4.75 6.51
CA GLU A 357 -14.20 3.72 7.47
C GLU A 357 -13.18 3.47 8.58
N ALA A 358 -11.89 3.38 8.25
CA ALA A 358 -10.83 3.26 9.25
C ALA A 358 -10.84 4.46 10.22
N ASN A 359 -11.01 5.68 9.71
CA ASN A 359 -11.15 6.86 10.54
C ASN A 359 -12.42 6.80 11.41
N LYS A 360 -13.57 6.32 10.90
CA LYS A 360 -14.80 6.14 11.72
C LYS A 360 -14.51 5.17 12.87
N VAL A 361 -13.81 4.09 12.54
CA VAL A 361 -13.46 3.04 13.49
C VAL A 361 -12.48 3.55 14.53
N PHE A 362 -11.40 4.26 14.20
CA PHE A 362 -10.35 4.64 15.15
C PHE A 362 -10.48 6.07 15.70
N MET A 363 -11.52 6.81 15.34
CA MET A 363 -11.83 8.12 15.91
C MET A 363 -11.81 8.08 17.44
N GLY A 364 -11.10 9.03 18.06
CA GLY A 364 -10.90 9.08 19.50
C GLY A 364 -9.67 8.32 20.02
N CYS A 365 -8.97 7.55 19.19
CA CYS A 365 -7.69 6.92 19.55
C CYS A 365 -6.51 7.87 19.30
N LYS A 366 -5.42 7.74 20.07
CA LYS A 366 -4.18 8.50 19.87
C LYS A 366 -3.21 7.73 18.97
N ILE A 367 -3.63 7.53 17.72
CA ILE A 367 -2.87 6.81 16.69
C ILE A 367 -2.99 7.53 15.36
N LYS A 368 -2.06 7.27 14.43
CA LYS A 368 -2.15 7.72 13.03
C LYS A 368 -2.70 6.59 12.14
N LEU A 369 -3.38 6.97 11.05
CA LEU A 369 -3.60 6.05 9.93
C LEU A 369 -2.42 6.15 8.97
N ALA A 370 -2.07 5.05 8.32
CA ALA A 370 -1.10 5.02 7.24
C ALA A 370 -1.66 4.26 6.04
N ALA A 371 -1.21 4.64 4.85
CA ALA A 371 -1.48 3.95 3.60
C ALA A 371 -0.16 3.72 2.87
N LYS A 372 0.06 2.49 2.42
CA LYS A 372 1.28 2.08 1.75
C LYS A 372 1.19 2.27 0.24
N VAL A 373 2.18 2.94 -0.34
CA VAL A 373 2.33 3.15 -1.79
C VAL A 373 3.59 2.45 -2.27
N ALA A 374 3.44 1.61 -3.30
CA ALA A 374 4.52 0.80 -3.85
C ALA A 374 5.51 1.61 -4.70
N GLY A 375 6.81 1.29 -4.59
CA GLY A 375 7.89 1.91 -5.36
C GLY A 375 8.11 1.22 -6.70
N ILE A 376 7.34 1.61 -7.72
CA ILE A 376 7.43 1.03 -9.07
C ILE A 376 8.49 1.77 -9.88
N HIS A 377 9.76 1.43 -9.61
CA HIS A 377 10.89 2.20 -10.12
C HIS A 377 11.32 1.83 -11.55
N TRP A 378 10.93 0.66 -12.06
CA TRP A 378 11.28 0.23 -13.42
C TRP A 378 10.37 0.87 -14.46
N TRP A 379 10.94 1.15 -15.65
CA TRP A 379 10.35 1.97 -16.70
C TRP A 379 10.04 3.42 -16.34
N TYR A 380 10.43 3.90 -15.16
CA TYR A 380 10.29 5.31 -14.76
C TYR A 380 10.99 6.26 -15.75
N PHE A 381 12.14 5.87 -16.33
CA PHE A 381 12.82 6.66 -17.36
C PHE A 381 12.34 6.38 -18.79
N HIS A 382 11.33 5.53 -18.97
CA HIS A 382 10.65 5.40 -20.26
C HIS A 382 9.48 6.40 -20.29
N PRO A 383 9.23 7.15 -21.38
CA PRO A 383 8.18 8.18 -21.42
C PRO A 383 6.78 7.68 -21.06
N SER A 384 6.52 6.38 -21.19
CA SER A 384 5.24 5.79 -20.87
C SER A 384 5.06 5.38 -19.40
N HIS A 385 6.12 5.34 -18.59
CA HIS A 385 6.06 4.87 -17.19
C HIS A 385 5.28 3.55 -17.03
N ALA A 386 5.48 2.59 -17.95
CA ALA A 386 4.50 1.53 -18.20
C ALA A 386 4.12 0.70 -16.95
N ALA A 387 5.09 0.40 -16.09
CA ALA A 387 4.83 -0.36 -14.87
C ALA A 387 4.06 0.42 -13.82
N GLU A 388 4.30 1.73 -13.68
CA GLU A 388 3.50 2.61 -12.82
C GLU A 388 2.05 2.63 -13.34
N LEU A 389 1.86 2.78 -14.65
CA LEU A 389 0.54 2.80 -15.27
C LEU A 389 -0.24 1.50 -15.02
N THR A 390 0.38 0.33 -15.22
CA THR A 390 -0.30 -0.96 -14.99
C THR A 390 -0.61 -1.20 -13.51
N ALA A 391 0.23 -0.70 -12.60
CA ALA A 391 0.01 -0.72 -11.15
C ALA A 391 -1.11 0.23 -10.69
N GLY A 392 -1.58 1.14 -11.55
CA GLY A 392 -2.64 2.10 -11.25
C GLY A 392 -2.15 3.51 -10.91
N TYR A 393 -0.84 3.74 -10.92
CA TYR A 393 -0.25 5.06 -10.72
C TYR A 393 -0.14 5.74 -12.08
N TYR A 394 -1.08 6.64 -12.39
CA TYR A 394 -1.03 7.39 -13.65
C TYR A 394 0.00 8.53 -13.58
N ASN A 395 1.27 8.15 -13.45
CA ASN A 395 2.42 9.04 -13.44
C ASN A 395 3.04 9.12 -14.83
N LEU A 396 3.34 10.33 -15.30
CA LEU A 396 4.06 10.62 -16.53
C LEU A 396 4.95 11.85 -16.30
N THR A 397 5.84 12.14 -17.25
CA THR A 397 6.70 13.33 -17.18
C THR A 397 5.90 14.64 -17.07
N ASP A 398 4.69 14.69 -17.63
CA ASP A 398 3.79 15.84 -17.64
C ASP A 398 2.53 15.65 -16.76
N ARG A 399 2.50 14.60 -15.94
CA ARG A 399 1.38 14.30 -15.02
C ARG A 399 1.88 13.65 -13.74
N ASP A 400 1.74 14.33 -12.61
CA ASP A 400 2.05 13.74 -11.30
C ASP A 400 0.98 12.72 -10.90
N GLY A 401 1.36 11.44 -10.83
CA GLY A 401 0.46 10.35 -10.44
C GLY A 401 0.34 10.14 -8.93
N TYR A 402 1.23 10.71 -8.13
CA TYR A 402 1.36 10.44 -6.70
C TYR A 402 0.80 11.55 -5.82
N ARG A 403 0.90 12.80 -6.27
CA ARG A 403 0.38 13.95 -5.53
C ARG A 403 -1.14 13.93 -5.34
N PRO A 404 -1.98 13.44 -6.28
CA PRO A 404 -3.40 13.21 -6.01
C PRO A 404 -3.65 12.22 -4.86
N ILE A 405 -2.80 11.19 -4.72
CA ILE A 405 -2.86 10.23 -3.60
C ILE A 405 -2.52 10.95 -2.30
N ALA A 406 -1.44 11.73 -2.26
CA ALA A 406 -1.08 12.53 -1.10
C ALA A 406 -2.19 13.52 -0.70
N ARG A 407 -2.84 14.17 -1.67
CA ARG A 407 -3.97 15.07 -1.44
C ARG A 407 -5.17 14.33 -0.85
N MET A 408 -5.50 13.15 -1.36
CA MET A 408 -6.55 12.30 -0.77
C MET A 408 -6.22 11.96 0.69
N LEU A 409 -4.99 11.50 0.97
CA LEU A 409 -4.56 11.16 2.33
C LEU A 409 -4.63 12.34 3.31
N SER A 410 -4.47 13.57 2.82
CA SER A 410 -4.53 14.79 3.64
C SER A 410 -5.86 14.96 4.37
N ARG A 411 -6.98 14.56 3.74
CA ARG A 411 -8.31 14.70 4.35
C ARG A 411 -8.51 13.71 5.51
N HIS A 412 -7.73 12.63 5.54
CA HIS A 412 -7.72 11.63 6.60
C HIS A 412 -6.65 11.90 7.67
N ASN A 413 -5.78 12.90 7.50
CA ASN A 413 -4.57 13.09 8.30
C ASN A 413 -3.72 11.80 8.37
N ALA A 414 -3.70 11.06 7.25
CA ALA A 414 -3.01 9.78 7.12
C ALA A 414 -1.56 10.00 6.66
N ILE A 415 -0.71 9.04 7.01
CA ILE A 415 0.69 8.97 6.59
C ILE A 415 0.76 8.27 5.24
N LEU A 416 1.53 8.82 4.30
CA LEU A 416 1.96 8.08 3.11
C LEU A 416 3.20 7.27 3.47
N ASN A 417 3.11 5.94 3.51
CA ASN A 417 4.26 5.07 3.71
C ASN A 417 4.80 4.59 2.35
N PHE A 418 6.07 4.88 2.04
CA PHE A 418 6.65 4.63 0.71
C PHE A 418 7.87 3.70 0.77
N THR A 419 7.95 2.75 -0.14
CA THR A 419 9.04 1.76 -0.20
C THR A 419 10.18 2.16 -1.18
N CYS A 420 11.19 1.29 -1.34
CA CYS A 420 12.38 1.46 -2.21
C CYS A 420 13.37 2.55 -1.80
N VAL A 421 13.33 3.07 -0.57
CA VAL A 421 14.20 4.19 -0.16
C VAL A 421 15.68 3.83 0.01
N GLU A 422 16.04 2.55 -0.09
CA GLU A 422 17.41 2.06 -0.04
C GLU A 422 18.09 1.95 -1.40
N MET A 423 17.31 1.99 -2.49
CA MET A 423 17.77 1.71 -3.84
C MET A 423 18.50 2.90 -4.47
N GLN A 424 19.49 2.60 -5.31
CA GLN A 424 20.22 3.58 -6.11
C GLN A 424 20.18 3.21 -7.59
N ASN A 425 20.15 4.23 -8.46
CA ASN A 425 19.96 4.02 -9.90
C ASN A 425 20.99 3.08 -10.52
N TYR A 426 22.25 3.15 -10.07
CA TYR A 426 23.34 2.32 -10.61
C TYR A 426 23.20 0.82 -10.26
N GLU A 427 22.38 0.46 -9.26
CA GLU A 427 22.17 -0.92 -8.84
C GLU A 427 21.29 -1.70 -9.83
N HIS A 428 20.63 -1.00 -10.75
CA HIS A 428 19.66 -1.59 -11.67
C HIS A 428 20.20 -1.71 -13.10
N PRO A 429 19.79 -2.75 -13.85
CA PRO A 429 20.21 -2.91 -15.24
C PRO A 429 19.68 -1.77 -16.11
N ARG A 430 20.52 -1.23 -16.99
CA ARG A 430 20.16 -0.14 -17.92
C ARG A 430 18.90 -0.43 -18.75
N GLY A 431 18.68 -1.71 -19.09
CA GLY A 431 17.51 -2.17 -19.85
C GLY A 431 16.18 -1.99 -19.12
N ALA A 432 16.18 -1.94 -17.78
CA ALA A 432 14.98 -1.73 -16.98
C ALA A 432 14.48 -0.27 -16.99
N LYS A 433 15.29 0.69 -17.49
CA LYS A 433 14.99 2.12 -17.44
C LYS A 433 14.53 2.57 -16.04
N SER A 434 15.22 2.05 -15.04
CA SER A 434 14.86 2.18 -13.63
C SER A 434 15.34 3.50 -13.04
N GLY A 435 14.50 4.17 -12.25
CA GLY A 435 14.81 5.45 -11.57
C GLY A 435 14.28 5.53 -10.13
N PRO A 436 14.70 4.64 -9.21
CA PRO A 436 14.24 4.66 -7.82
C PRO A 436 14.56 5.97 -7.08
N GLU A 437 15.70 6.61 -7.37
CA GLU A 437 16.09 7.82 -6.64
C GLU A 437 15.19 9.01 -6.96
N GLU A 438 14.89 9.21 -8.24
CA GLU A 438 13.97 10.24 -8.71
C GLU A 438 12.53 9.94 -8.29
N LEU A 439 12.14 8.67 -8.29
CA LEU A 439 10.81 8.26 -7.83
C LEU A 439 10.62 8.56 -6.34
N VAL A 440 11.58 8.17 -5.48
CA VAL A 440 11.55 8.51 -4.04
C VAL A 440 11.49 10.02 -3.86
N GLN A 441 12.34 10.76 -4.58
CA GLN A 441 12.34 12.23 -4.53
C GLN A 441 10.97 12.83 -4.91
N GLN A 442 10.33 12.30 -5.96
CA GLN A 442 9.00 12.74 -6.41
C GLN A 442 7.94 12.48 -5.33
N VAL A 443 7.84 11.24 -4.85
CA VAL A 443 6.75 10.82 -3.93
C VAL A 443 6.86 11.50 -2.57
N LEU A 444 8.06 11.55 -1.98
CA LEU A 444 8.25 12.25 -0.71
C LEU A 444 7.94 13.76 -0.86
N SER A 445 8.36 14.37 -1.97
CA SER A 445 8.05 15.77 -2.26
C SER A 445 6.56 16.02 -2.42
N ALA A 446 5.83 15.11 -3.07
CA ALA A 446 4.39 15.19 -3.24
C ALA A 446 3.67 15.16 -1.88
N GLY A 447 4.07 14.26 -0.97
CA GLY A 447 3.56 14.18 0.39
C GLY A 447 3.76 15.47 1.18
N TRP A 448 5.00 15.96 1.27
CA TRP A 448 5.30 17.20 2.00
C TRP A 448 4.63 18.43 1.38
N ARG A 449 4.43 18.46 0.06
CA ARG A 449 3.74 19.55 -0.64
C ARG A 449 2.25 19.61 -0.31
N GLU A 450 1.61 18.46 -0.14
CA GLU A 450 0.21 18.37 0.32
C GLU A 450 0.08 18.45 1.85
N GLY A 451 1.19 18.71 2.55
CA GLY A 451 1.20 18.94 4.00
C GLY A 451 0.97 17.68 4.84
N ILE A 452 1.17 16.50 4.28
CA ILE A 452 1.03 15.23 4.98
C ILE A 452 2.37 14.71 5.50
N GLN A 453 2.29 13.82 6.48
CA GLN A 453 3.43 13.06 6.97
C GLN A 453 3.77 11.94 5.97
N VAL A 454 5.06 11.69 5.78
CA VAL A 454 5.54 10.63 4.90
C VAL A 454 6.47 9.71 5.69
N ALA A 455 6.24 8.41 5.68
CA ALA A 455 7.10 7.39 6.25
C ALA A 455 7.75 6.57 5.13
N CYS A 456 8.74 5.74 5.45
CA CYS A 456 9.38 4.92 4.46
C CYS A 456 9.85 3.54 4.91
N GLU A 457 10.11 2.69 3.91
CA GLU A 457 10.60 1.33 4.03
C GLU A 457 11.66 1.02 2.98
N ASN A 458 12.58 0.10 3.30
CA ASN A 458 13.39 -0.55 2.26
C ASN A 458 12.58 -1.65 1.56
N ALA A 459 12.69 -1.76 0.24
CA ALA A 459 11.95 -2.75 -0.53
C ALA A 459 12.56 -4.15 -0.43
N LEU A 460 13.90 -4.24 -0.38
CA LEU A 460 14.63 -5.51 -0.29
C LEU A 460 15.51 -5.54 0.96
N SER A 461 15.72 -6.74 1.52
CA SER A 461 16.60 -6.94 2.67
C SER A 461 18.05 -6.58 2.32
N ARG A 462 18.58 -5.51 2.94
CA ARG A 462 19.94 -5.00 2.73
C ARG A 462 20.66 -4.82 4.06
N TYR A 463 21.94 -5.15 4.10
CA TYR A 463 22.76 -5.15 5.34
C TYR A 463 24.02 -4.29 5.21
N ASP A 464 24.20 -3.65 4.07
CA ASP A 464 25.38 -2.89 3.69
C ASP A 464 25.23 -1.39 3.93
N ARG A 465 26.36 -0.73 4.18
CA ARG A 465 26.43 0.71 4.49
C ARG A 465 25.86 1.59 3.37
N ASN A 466 25.97 1.17 2.11
CA ASN A 466 25.46 1.94 0.97
C ASN A 466 23.92 2.08 1.03
N ALA A 467 23.22 0.96 1.24
CA ALA A 467 21.77 0.96 1.43
C ALA A 467 21.35 1.84 2.63
N TYR A 468 22.03 1.68 3.78
CA TYR A 468 21.74 2.50 4.95
C TYR A 468 21.98 3.99 4.72
N ASN A 469 23.07 4.36 4.03
CA ASN A 469 23.37 5.75 3.71
C ASN A 469 22.33 6.35 2.76
N GLN A 470 21.83 5.57 1.81
CA GLN A 470 20.75 5.98 0.91
C GLN A 470 19.43 6.20 1.68
N ILE A 471 19.09 5.30 2.61
CA ILE A 471 17.92 5.48 3.50
C ILE A 471 18.08 6.76 4.32
N LEU A 472 19.26 7.00 4.91
CA LEU A 472 19.55 8.20 5.70
C LEU A 472 19.41 9.49 4.88
N LYS A 473 19.90 9.47 3.63
CA LYS A 473 19.72 10.58 2.67
C LYS A 473 18.24 10.85 2.46
N ASN A 474 17.45 9.82 2.17
CA ASN A 474 16.02 9.99 1.90
C ASN A 474 15.21 10.35 3.16
N ALA A 475 15.63 9.89 4.34
CA ALA A 475 14.96 10.17 5.61
C ALA A 475 15.10 11.64 6.03
N ARG A 476 16.22 12.29 5.67
CA ARG A 476 16.51 13.71 5.87
C ARG A 476 17.22 14.26 4.64
N PRO A 477 16.49 14.61 3.57
CA PRO A 477 17.08 14.96 2.27
C PRO A 477 17.97 16.20 2.28
N ASN A 478 17.91 17.03 3.32
CA ASN A 478 18.79 18.19 3.48
C ASN A 478 19.55 18.16 4.82
N GLY A 479 19.82 16.95 5.32
CA GLY A 479 20.60 16.70 6.52
C GLY A 479 19.97 17.15 7.84
N VAL A 480 20.81 17.19 8.87
CA VAL A 480 20.48 17.62 10.23
C VAL A 480 20.59 19.13 10.36
N ASN A 481 19.54 19.76 10.85
CA ASN A 481 19.55 21.17 11.17
C ASN A 481 19.67 21.40 12.68
N LYS A 482 20.70 22.18 13.08
CA LYS A 482 21.06 22.43 14.50
C LYS A 482 20.26 23.57 15.14
N ILE A 483 19.61 24.42 14.34
CA ILE A 483 18.97 25.66 14.80
C ILE A 483 17.46 25.56 14.66
N THR A 484 16.99 25.10 13.51
CA THR A 484 15.56 24.87 13.26
C THR A 484 15.33 23.40 12.94
N PRO A 485 14.11 22.88 13.11
CA PRO A 485 13.76 21.57 12.62
C PRO A 485 14.07 21.41 11.12
N SER A 486 14.43 20.20 10.69
CA SER A 486 14.72 19.94 9.28
C SER A 486 13.45 20.19 8.46
N LYS A 487 13.57 20.94 7.37
CA LYS A 487 12.42 21.35 6.54
C LYS A 487 11.67 20.14 5.98
N PHE A 488 12.40 19.05 5.73
CA PHE A 488 11.89 17.81 5.18
C PHE A 488 12.50 16.65 5.96
N ARG A 489 11.64 15.80 6.49
CA ARG A 489 12.02 14.63 7.26
C ARG A 489 10.89 13.62 7.21
N VAL A 490 11.23 12.34 7.12
CA VAL A 490 10.23 11.28 7.19
C VAL A 490 9.73 11.08 8.63
N PHE A 491 8.47 10.70 8.78
CA PHE A 491 7.81 10.47 10.06
C PHE A 491 8.40 9.27 10.80
N ALA A 492 8.68 8.20 10.07
CA ALA A 492 9.29 6.98 10.57
C ALA A 492 9.98 6.23 9.42
N MET A 493 10.94 5.37 9.77
CA MET A 493 11.51 4.38 8.86
C MET A 493 11.23 2.99 9.41
N THR A 494 10.75 2.09 8.55
CA THR A 494 10.49 0.69 8.93
C THR A 494 11.38 -0.25 8.12
N TYR A 495 12.28 -0.94 8.81
CA TYR A 495 13.27 -1.84 8.20
C TYR A 495 12.69 -3.23 7.93
N LEU A 496 12.80 -3.68 6.68
CA LEU A 496 12.47 -5.02 6.22
C LEU A 496 13.75 -5.88 6.22
N ARG A 497 13.87 -6.94 7.03
CA ARG A 497 12.99 -7.47 8.09
C ARG A 497 13.85 -8.10 9.19
N LEU A 498 13.30 -8.26 10.40
CA LEU A 498 13.93 -9.07 11.46
C LEU A 498 14.19 -10.49 10.94
N SER A 499 15.46 -10.90 10.97
CA SER A 499 15.90 -12.23 10.55
C SER A 499 17.19 -12.58 11.28
N ASP A 500 17.55 -13.87 11.29
CA ASP A 500 18.83 -14.30 11.87
C ASP A 500 20.01 -13.63 11.16
N LYS A 501 19.87 -13.40 9.84
CA LYS A 501 20.87 -12.69 9.04
C LYS A 501 21.05 -11.23 9.48
N LEU A 502 19.98 -10.51 9.82
CA LEU A 502 20.09 -9.17 10.42
C LEU A 502 20.86 -9.20 11.74
N LEU A 503 20.65 -10.24 12.54
CA LEU A 503 21.21 -10.38 13.88
C LEU A 503 22.63 -10.97 13.91
N GLU A 504 23.19 -11.38 12.76
CA GLU A 504 24.61 -11.75 12.65
C GLU A 504 25.50 -10.59 13.13
N GLU A 505 26.57 -10.89 13.88
CA GLU A 505 27.40 -9.89 14.59
C GLU A 505 27.79 -8.68 13.72
N ASN A 506 28.30 -8.93 12.51
CA ASN A 506 28.72 -7.87 11.60
C ASN A 506 27.53 -7.04 11.08
N ASN A 507 26.46 -7.70 10.63
CA ASN A 507 25.29 -7.00 10.08
C ASN A 507 24.61 -6.17 11.17
N PHE A 508 24.46 -6.73 12.37
CA PHE A 508 23.83 -6.05 13.49
C PHE A 508 24.68 -4.90 14.03
N SER A 509 26.01 -5.01 13.97
CA SER A 509 26.90 -3.89 14.33
C SER A 509 26.71 -2.68 13.41
N ILE A 510 26.55 -2.90 12.10
CA ILE A 510 26.30 -1.85 11.11
C ILE A 510 24.87 -1.29 11.30
N PHE A 511 23.89 -2.18 11.53
CA PHE A 511 22.50 -1.78 11.79
C PHE A 511 22.38 -0.88 13.03
N LYS A 512 23.12 -1.16 14.12
CA LYS A 512 23.16 -0.28 15.30
C LYS A 512 23.65 1.13 14.97
N ILE A 513 24.68 1.23 14.12
CA ILE A 513 25.18 2.54 13.68
C ILE A 513 24.11 3.23 12.81
N PHE A 514 23.45 2.50 11.92
CA PHE A 514 22.33 3.01 11.14
C PHE A 514 21.21 3.58 12.04
N VAL A 515 20.75 2.83 13.05
CA VAL A 515 19.74 3.30 14.01
C VAL A 515 20.22 4.57 14.72
N ARG A 516 21.47 4.59 15.20
CA ARG A 516 22.05 5.78 15.84
C ARG A 516 22.07 7.00 14.91
N LYS A 517 22.37 6.81 13.62
CA LYS A 517 22.34 7.89 12.63
C LYS A 517 20.92 8.32 12.27
N MET A 518 19.95 7.41 12.23
CA MET A 518 18.53 7.75 12.08
C MET A 518 18.03 8.61 13.25
N HIS A 519 18.54 8.35 14.45
CA HIS A 519 18.29 9.14 15.66
C HIS A 519 19.07 10.45 15.73
N ALA A 520 19.78 10.83 14.66
CA ALA A 520 20.62 12.03 14.62
C ALA A 520 21.70 12.07 15.72
N ASP A 521 22.34 10.92 15.98
CA ASP A 521 23.32 10.70 17.05
C ASP A 521 22.79 10.95 18.48
N LEU A 522 21.48 10.96 18.67
CA LEU A 522 20.84 11.01 19.98
C LEU A 522 20.64 9.59 20.54
N ASP A 523 20.52 9.52 21.87
CA ASP A 523 20.08 8.30 22.55
C ASP A 523 18.60 8.04 22.27
N TYR A 524 18.15 6.80 22.47
CA TYR A 524 16.75 6.44 22.34
C TYR A 524 15.80 7.39 23.10
N LEU A 525 14.79 7.89 22.40
CA LEU A 525 13.78 8.78 22.96
C LEU A 525 12.43 8.03 23.10
N PRO A 526 12.05 7.55 24.29
CA PRO A 526 10.82 6.75 24.45
C PRO A 526 9.52 7.53 24.25
N ASN A 527 9.57 8.86 24.36
CA ASN A 527 8.41 9.71 24.15
C ASN A 527 8.53 10.47 22.84
N SER A 528 7.63 10.18 21.89
CA SER A 528 7.57 10.81 20.57
C SER A 528 7.32 12.31 20.62
N ASP A 529 6.68 12.82 21.68
CA ASP A 529 6.43 14.26 21.88
C ASP A 529 7.73 15.08 21.96
N LYS A 530 8.89 14.43 22.17
CA LYS A 530 10.20 15.11 22.21
C LYS A 530 10.74 15.44 20.82
N TYR A 531 10.37 14.66 19.80
CA TYR A 531 10.96 14.76 18.45
C TYR A 531 9.93 14.93 17.33
N PHE A 532 8.64 14.81 17.63
CA PHE A 532 7.53 15.17 16.76
C PHE A 532 6.46 15.95 17.51
N ALA A 533 5.56 16.57 16.76
CA ALA A 533 4.31 17.06 17.31
C ALA A 533 3.57 15.87 17.99
N PRO A 534 3.04 16.06 19.21
CA PRO A 534 2.32 15.01 19.91
C PRO A 534 1.23 14.39 19.03
N ILE A 535 1.09 13.07 19.08
CA ILE A 535 -0.01 12.38 18.39
C ILE A 535 -1.31 12.77 19.08
N GLU A 536 -2.04 13.67 18.44
CA GLU A 536 -3.35 14.10 18.90
C GLU A 536 -4.37 12.97 18.79
N THR A 537 -5.43 13.08 19.58
CA THR A 537 -6.59 12.20 19.45
C THR A 537 -7.18 12.34 18.04
N MET A 538 -7.33 11.22 17.34
CA MET A 538 -7.83 11.19 15.98
C MET A 538 -9.21 11.85 15.88
N ALA A 539 -9.28 12.94 15.12
CA ALA A 539 -10.50 13.59 14.73
C ALA A 539 -11.15 12.88 13.53
N ARG A 540 -12.41 13.22 13.27
CA ARG A 540 -13.09 12.81 12.04
C ARG A 540 -12.33 13.36 10.82
N SER A 541 -12.25 12.57 9.75
CA SER A 541 -11.73 13.05 8.46
C SER A 541 -12.44 14.35 8.03
N ASN A 542 -11.71 15.21 7.33
CA ASN A 542 -12.27 16.40 6.68
C ASN A 542 -13.37 16.01 5.67
N PRO A 543 -14.09 16.96 5.06
CA PRO A 543 -15.04 16.63 3.98
C PRO A 543 -14.37 15.88 2.82
N GLU A 544 -15.17 15.11 2.07
CA GLU A 544 -14.70 14.42 0.86
C GLU A 544 -14.21 15.45 -0.16
N ILE A 545 -13.06 15.17 -0.78
CA ILE A 545 -12.49 16.02 -1.82
C ILE A 545 -13.00 15.46 -3.15
N PRO A 546 -13.74 16.25 -3.96
CA PRO A 546 -14.16 15.84 -5.29
C PRO A 546 -12.98 15.35 -6.13
N ILE A 547 -13.20 14.35 -6.99
CA ILE A 547 -12.13 13.75 -7.78
C ILE A 547 -11.47 14.77 -8.71
N GLU A 548 -12.22 15.76 -9.18
CA GLU A 548 -11.76 16.86 -10.02
C GLU A 548 -10.72 17.70 -9.29
N ASP A 549 -10.98 18.02 -8.02
CA ASP A 549 -10.09 18.79 -7.14
C ASP A 549 -8.84 17.98 -6.72
N LEU A 550 -8.99 16.65 -6.59
CA LEU A 550 -7.84 15.74 -6.44
C LEU A 550 -6.96 15.76 -7.68
N LEU A 551 -7.57 15.78 -8.86
CA LEU A 551 -6.85 15.75 -10.14
C LEU A 551 -6.16 17.07 -10.49
N GLU A 552 -6.49 18.19 -9.87
CA GLU A 552 -5.66 19.40 -9.96
C GLU A 552 -4.22 19.15 -9.46
N ALA A 553 -4.05 18.21 -8.54
CA ALA A 553 -2.74 17.81 -8.02
C ALA A 553 -1.88 17.07 -9.06
N THR A 554 -2.45 16.67 -10.20
CA THR A 554 -1.69 16.06 -11.30
C THR A 554 -0.77 17.05 -12.02
N LYS A 555 -0.95 18.35 -11.79
CA LYS A 555 -0.07 19.38 -12.34
C LYS A 555 1.39 19.11 -11.90
N PRO A 556 2.32 18.92 -12.86
CA PRO A 556 3.71 18.69 -12.54
C PRO A 556 4.30 19.85 -11.77
N GLU A 557 5.04 19.52 -10.73
CA GLU A 557 5.82 20.48 -9.99
C GLU A 557 7.19 19.88 -9.66
N LYS A 558 8.23 20.70 -9.77
CA LYS A 558 9.61 20.26 -9.52
C LYS A 558 9.71 19.63 -8.11
N PRO A 559 10.27 18.41 -7.97
CA PRO A 559 10.53 17.83 -6.66
C PRO A 559 11.43 18.73 -5.81
N TYR A 560 11.36 18.62 -4.49
CA TYR A 560 12.29 19.30 -3.61
C TYR A 560 13.70 18.74 -3.81
N THR A 561 14.72 19.61 -3.76
CA THR A 561 16.11 19.21 -3.95
C THR A 561 16.58 18.36 -2.78
N PHE A 562 17.14 17.19 -3.07
CA PHE A 562 17.83 16.35 -2.09
C PHE A 562 19.33 16.56 -2.24
N ASP A 563 20.05 16.53 -1.14
CA ASP A 563 21.50 16.52 -1.13
C ASP A 563 22.02 15.22 -1.76
N PRO A 564 23.19 15.22 -2.41
CA PRO A 564 23.69 14.05 -3.12
C PRO A 564 23.99 12.87 -2.18
N GLU A 565 24.37 13.16 -0.93
CA GLU A 565 24.74 12.20 0.09
C GLU A 565 24.18 12.63 1.46
N THR A 566 24.06 11.68 2.38
CA THR A 566 23.68 11.98 3.77
C THR A 566 24.83 12.66 4.52
N ASP A 567 24.51 13.62 5.39
CA ASP A 567 25.45 14.26 6.32
C ASP A 567 25.75 13.40 7.56
N MET A 568 25.11 12.22 7.67
CA MET A 568 25.22 11.31 8.80
C MET A 568 25.50 9.87 8.35
N PRO A 569 26.62 9.60 7.64
CA PRO A 569 26.85 8.28 7.07
C PRO A 569 27.12 7.21 8.14
N VAL A 570 26.70 5.99 7.84
CA VAL A 570 27.11 4.74 8.50
C VAL A 570 28.54 4.42 8.03
N GLY A 571 29.51 5.26 8.39
CA GLY A 571 30.95 5.07 8.11
C GLY A 571 31.65 6.28 7.49
N GLY A 572 32.97 6.30 7.54
CA GLY A 572 33.81 7.30 6.83
C GLY A 572 34.39 8.41 7.69
N ASP A 573 33.95 8.58 8.95
CA ASP A 573 34.31 9.75 9.77
C ASP A 573 34.99 9.47 11.11
N ASN A 574 35.39 8.23 11.43
CA ASN A 574 36.05 7.96 12.72
C ASN A 574 37.26 7.03 12.61
N LEU A 575 38.30 7.38 13.38
CA LEU A 575 39.46 6.54 13.75
C LEU A 575 39.06 5.11 14.19
N PHE A 576 37.80 4.94 14.64
CA PHE A 576 37.17 3.67 14.97
C PHE A 576 36.90 2.75 13.76
N ASP A 577 36.56 3.25 12.57
CA ASP A 577 36.40 2.39 11.39
C ASP A 577 37.76 1.80 10.97
N VAL A 578 38.84 2.56 11.12
CA VAL A 578 40.22 2.07 10.91
C VAL A 578 40.58 1.02 11.96
N LEU A 579 40.27 1.27 13.24
CA LEU A 579 40.51 0.30 14.31
C LEU A 579 39.66 -0.96 14.16
N PHE A 580 38.40 -0.86 13.73
CA PHE A 580 37.52 -2.03 13.53
C PHE A 580 38.02 -2.91 12.38
N VAL A 581 38.50 -2.31 11.28
CA VAL A 581 39.16 -3.04 10.18
C VAL A 581 40.47 -3.70 10.66
N ILE A 582 41.24 -3.03 11.53
CA ILE A 582 42.48 -3.58 12.09
C ILE A 582 42.19 -4.73 13.07
N PHE A 583 41.24 -4.58 13.99
CA PHE A 583 40.87 -5.62 14.97
C PHE A 583 40.18 -6.82 14.32
N GLY A 584 39.34 -6.59 13.29
CA GLY A 584 38.75 -7.66 12.49
C GLY A 584 39.79 -8.49 11.74
N LYS A 585 40.84 -7.84 11.22
CA LYS A 585 41.99 -8.54 10.61
C LYS A 585 42.85 -9.31 11.62
N ILE A 586 43.00 -8.80 12.84
CA ILE A 586 43.74 -9.51 13.91
C ILE A 586 42.98 -10.75 14.37
N LYS A 587 41.65 -10.69 14.53
CA LYS A 587 40.84 -11.87 14.91
C LYS A 587 40.93 -13.01 13.89
N SER A 588 40.96 -12.68 12.59
CA SER A 588 41.12 -13.65 11.49
C SER A 588 42.51 -14.29 11.39
N ILE A 589 43.51 -13.78 12.13
CA ILE A 589 44.87 -14.36 12.18
C ILE A 589 44.99 -15.37 13.34
N PHE A 590 44.04 -15.37 14.29
CA PHE A 590 44.05 -16.21 15.49
C PHE A 590 42.87 -17.20 15.59
N THR A 591 42.13 -17.40 14.50
CA THR A 591 41.15 -18.48 14.27
C THR A 591 41.39 -19.07 12.90
#